data_AF-A0A8S9J5C3-F1
#
_entry.id   AF-A0A8S9J5C3-F1
#
_cell.length_a   1.000
_cell.length_b   1.000
_cell.length_c   1.000
_cell.angle_alpha   90.00
_cell.angle_beta   90.00
_cell.angle_gamma   90.00
#
_symmetry.space_group_name_H-M   'P 1'
#
loop_
_entity.id
_entity.type
_entity.pdbx_description
1 polymer ?
#
loop_
_entity_poly.entity_id
_entity_poly.type
_entity_poly.pdbx_seq_one_letter_code
_entity_poly.pdbx_strand_id
1 'polypeptide(L)'
;IGGSLSQQPIGVKKSSLKKRSDDRTSAIIKILKEGNRQLLEHLKKTSAHIQHCMEIQSKNFALKKFKEENMFLLQDLNSIQDANIRAYVQSEQKRILRKRVDQKEPSASTSIEQ
;
A
#
# COMPACT_ATOMS: atom_id res chain seq x y z
N ILE A 1 -23.81 -72.57 9.11
CA ILE A 1 -23.53 -72.35 7.67
C ILE A 1 -24.81 -71.72 7.11
N GLY A 2 -24.87 -70.56 6.46
CA GLY A 2 -23.91 -69.59 5.95
C GLY A 2 -24.74 -68.37 5.49
N GLY A 3 -24.13 -67.19 5.53
CA GLY A 3 -24.83 -65.89 5.56
C GLY A 3 -25.67 -65.53 4.34
N SER A 4 -26.70 -64.71 4.60
CA SER A 4 -27.55 -64.10 3.59
C SER A 4 -26.76 -63.03 2.81
N LEU A 5 -26.37 -63.35 1.58
CA LEU A 5 -25.74 -62.40 0.67
C LEU A 5 -26.83 -61.50 0.07
N SER A 6 -27.04 -60.34 0.70
CA SER A 6 -27.80 -59.22 0.14
C SER A 6 -27.15 -58.75 -1.18
N GLN A 7 -27.58 -59.32 -2.31
CA GLN A 7 -27.25 -58.82 -3.64
C GLN A 7 -28.01 -57.52 -3.90
N GLN A 8 -27.36 -56.39 -3.62
CA GLN A 8 -27.85 -55.10 -4.10
C GLN A 8 -27.58 -54.96 -5.60
N PRO A 9 -28.47 -54.32 -6.37
CA PRO A 9 -28.29 -54.14 -7.81
C PRO A 9 -26.96 -53.44 -8.12
N ILE A 10 -26.24 -53.93 -9.12
CA ILE A 10 -24.91 -53.47 -9.54
C ILE A 10 -24.83 -51.94 -9.80
N GLY A 11 -25.97 -51.28 -10.04
CA GLY A 11 -26.06 -49.82 -10.24
C GLY A 11 -26.07 -48.95 -8.97
N VAL A 12 -26.50 -49.48 -7.81
CA VAL A 12 -26.72 -48.67 -6.59
C VAL A 12 -25.40 -48.33 -5.87
N LYS A 13 -24.42 -49.23 -5.95
CA LYS A 13 -23.08 -49.00 -5.41
C LYS A 13 -22.32 -47.93 -6.21
N LYS A 14 -22.48 -47.89 -7.54
CA LYS A 14 -21.84 -46.85 -8.38
C LYS A 14 -22.47 -45.47 -8.17
N SER A 15 -23.80 -45.38 -8.06
CA SER A 15 -24.48 -44.10 -7.82
C SER A 15 -24.18 -43.50 -6.44
N SER A 16 -24.13 -44.32 -5.39
CA SER A 16 -23.77 -43.87 -4.04
C SER A 16 -22.31 -43.43 -3.93
N LEU A 17 -21.39 -44.09 -4.63
CA LEU A 17 -19.97 -43.69 -4.68
C LEU A 17 -19.79 -42.35 -5.41
N LYS A 18 -20.51 -42.15 -6.53
CA LYS A 18 -20.52 -40.88 -7.27
C LYS A 18 -21.11 -39.73 -6.44
N LYS A 19 -22.23 -39.96 -5.74
CA LYS A 19 -22.79 -38.95 -4.82
C LYS A 19 -21.79 -38.55 -3.73
N ARG A 20 -21.09 -39.53 -3.13
CA ARG A 20 -20.03 -39.26 -2.14
C ARG A 20 -18.84 -38.49 -2.73
N SER A 21 -18.46 -38.72 -3.99
CA SER A 21 -17.41 -37.93 -4.64
C SER A 21 -17.86 -36.50 -4.91
N ASP A 22 -19.09 -36.31 -5.38
CA ASP A 22 -19.65 -34.98 -5.68
C ASP A 22 -19.79 -34.15 -4.40
N ASP A 23 -20.22 -34.76 -3.29
CA ASP A 23 -20.29 -34.12 -1.97
C ASP A 23 -18.92 -33.70 -1.45
N ARG A 24 -17.88 -34.54 -1.62
CA ARG A 24 -16.49 -34.22 -1.26
C ARG A 24 -15.94 -33.07 -2.11
N THR A 25 -16.17 -33.12 -3.43
CA THR A 25 -15.77 -32.04 -4.35
C THR A 25 -16.43 -30.72 -3.98
N SER A 26 -17.73 -30.75 -3.65
CA SER A 26 -18.48 -29.58 -3.16
C SER A 26 -17.89 -29.01 -1.87
N ALA A 27 -17.52 -29.87 -0.91
CA ALA A 27 -16.87 -29.44 0.33
C ALA A 27 -15.51 -28.76 0.07
N ILE A 28 -14.68 -29.34 -0.80
CA ILE A 28 -13.39 -28.76 -1.20
C ILE A 28 -13.59 -27.39 -1.88
N ILE A 29 -14.57 -27.29 -2.80
CA ILE A 29 -14.90 -26.03 -3.47
C ILE A 29 -15.31 -24.95 -2.46
N LYS A 30 -16.10 -25.31 -1.43
CA LYS A 30 -16.51 -24.36 -0.38
C LYS A 30 -15.30 -23.86 0.42
N ILE A 31 -14.39 -24.76 0.80
CA ILE A 31 -13.15 -24.40 1.52
C ILE A 31 -12.30 -23.46 0.67
N LEU A 32 -12.11 -23.77 -0.62
CA LEU A 32 -11.35 -22.91 -1.53
C LEU A 32 -11.98 -21.54 -1.72
N LYS A 33 -13.31 -21.48 -1.90
CA LYS A 33 -14.04 -20.21 -2.02
C LYS A 33 -13.88 -19.35 -0.76
N GLU A 34 -13.99 -19.96 0.41
CA GLU A 34 -13.83 -19.26 1.67
C GLU A 34 -12.39 -18.78 1.88
N GLY A 35 -11.40 -19.62 1.59
CA GLY A 35 -9.98 -19.24 1.64
C GLY A 35 -9.67 -18.08 0.70
N ASN A 36 -10.20 -18.10 -0.53
CA ASN A 36 -10.04 -17.01 -1.49
C ASN A 36 -10.69 -15.71 -1.01
N ARG A 37 -11.86 -15.80 -0.37
CA ARG A 37 -12.54 -14.64 0.22
C ARG A 37 -11.69 -14.01 1.32
N GLN A 38 -11.16 -14.82 2.24
CA GLN A 38 -10.29 -14.34 3.32
C GLN A 38 -9.01 -13.73 2.77
N LEU A 39 -8.37 -14.37 1.78
CA LEU A 39 -7.18 -13.85 1.13
C LEU A 39 -7.44 -12.49 0.47
N LEU A 40 -8.56 -12.35 -0.25
CA LEU A 40 -8.93 -11.08 -0.88
C LEU A 40 -9.10 -9.96 0.15
N GLU A 41 -9.76 -10.23 1.27
CA GLU A 41 -9.93 -9.23 2.34
C GLU A 41 -8.60 -8.86 2.99
N HIS A 42 -7.69 -9.82 3.19
CA HIS A 42 -6.35 -9.54 3.69
C HIS A 42 -5.52 -8.69 2.72
N LEU A 43 -5.64 -8.95 1.41
CA LEU A 43 -4.97 -8.17 0.37
C LEU A 43 -5.48 -6.72 0.34
N LYS A 44 -6.80 -6.51 0.40
CA LYS A 44 -7.39 -5.15 0.47
C LYS A 44 -6.91 -4.39 1.69
N LYS A 45 -6.95 -5.03 2.87
CA LYS A 45 -6.49 -4.42 4.13
C LYS A 45 -5.00 -4.05 4.07
N THR A 46 -4.18 -4.97 3.57
CA THR A 46 -2.73 -4.74 3.42
C THR A 46 -2.45 -3.63 2.43
N SER A 47 -3.15 -3.60 1.28
CA SER A 47 -3.00 -2.54 0.28
C SER A 47 -3.33 -1.16 0.85
N ALA A 48 -4.47 -1.02 1.55
CA ALA A 48 -4.85 0.23 2.20
C ALA A 48 -3.82 0.67 3.26
N HIS A 49 -3.30 -0.28 4.03
CA HIS A 49 -2.25 0.00 5.02
C HIS A 49 -0.95 0.49 4.37
N ILE A 50 -0.48 -0.18 3.30
CA ILE A 50 0.71 0.21 2.56
C ILE A 50 0.53 1.64 2.00
N GLN A 51 -0.61 1.92 1.38
CA GLN A 51 -0.93 3.24 0.84
C GLN A 51 -0.84 4.33 1.93
N HIS A 52 -1.49 4.11 3.07
CA HIS A 52 -1.45 5.03 4.21
C HIS A 52 -0.02 5.22 4.75
N CYS A 53 0.76 4.14 4.86
CA CYS A 53 2.16 4.20 5.29
C CYS A 53 3.02 5.02 4.32
N MET A 54 2.83 4.86 3.01
CA MET A 54 3.53 5.65 1.99
C MET A 54 3.16 7.14 2.08
N GLU A 55 1.89 7.46 2.31
CA GLU A 55 1.44 8.84 2.48
C GLU A 55 2.07 9.50 3.71
N ILE A 56 2.12 8.80 4.84
CA ILE A 56 2.79 9.28 6.05
C ILE A 56 4.27 9.50 5.80
N GLN A 57 4.95 8.56 5.16
CA GLN A 57 6.37 8.69 4.85
C GLN A 57 6.66 9.90 3.95
N SER A 58 5.84 10.10 2.92
CA SER A 58 5.92 11.25 2.02
C SER A 58 5.74 12.57 2.78
N LYS A 59 4.71 12.68 3.62
CA LYS A 59 4.45 13.86 4.46
C LYS A 59 5.58 14.12 5.45
N ASN A 60 6.11 13.08 6.09
CA ASN A 60 7.23 13.20 7.02
C ASN A 60 8.51 13.67 6.32
N PHE A 61 8.80 13.16 5.13
CA PHE A 61 9.94 13.61 4.35
C PHE A 61 9.80 15.08 3.93
N ALA A 62 8.61 15.48 3.46
CA ALA A 62 8.30 16.87 3.14
C ALA A 62 8.45 17.78 4.36
N LEU A 63 7.92 17.37 5.52
CA LEU A 63 8.05 18.11 6.78
C LEU A 63 9.51 18.24 7.23
N LYS A 64 10.31 17.17 7.10
CA LYS A 64 11.74 17.20 7.43
C LYS A 64 12.48 18.22 6.57
N LYS A 65 12.30 18.18 5.25
CA LYS A 65 12.88 19.18 4.34
C LYS A 65 12.43 20.60 4.68
N PHE A 66 11.14 20.79 4.96
CA PHE A 66 10.61 22.10 5.33
C PHE A 66 11.24 22.64 6.62
N LYS A 67 11.44 21.79 7.63
CA LYS A 67 12.11 22.15 8.88
C LYS A 67 13.58 22.54 8.65
N GLU A 68 14.33 21.74 7.89
CA GLU A 68 15.73 22.03 7.54
C GLU A 68 15.86 23.38 6.83
N GLU A 69 15.02 23.65 5.83
CA GLU A 69 15.00 24.94 5.14
C GLU A 69 14.64 26.10 6.07
N ASN A 70 13.68 25.90 6.97
CA ASN A 70 13.28 26.94 7.93
C ASN A 70 14.37 27.23 8.97
N MET A 71 15.22 26.26 9.32
CA MET A 71 16.37 26.53 10.18
C MET A 71 17.30 27.58 9.57
N PHE A 72 17.60 27.46 8.26
CA PHE A 72 18.41 28.47 7.57
C PHE A 72 17.67 29.82 7.45
N LEU A 73 16.38 29.79 7.11
CA LEU A 73 15.59 31.01 6.94
C LEU A 73 15.40 31.83 8.23
N LEU A 74 15.23 31.15 9.36
CA LEU A 74 14.98 31.79 10.65
C LEU A 74 16.27 32.08 11.44
N GLN A 75 17.42 31.65 10.92
CA GLN A 75 18.71 31.98 11.52
C GLN A 75 18.98 33.48 11.42
N ASP A 76 19.13 34.14 12.56
CA ASP A 76 19.57 35.53 12.62
C ASP A 76 21.03 35.63 12.17
N LEU A 77 21.29 36.51 11.20
CA LEU A 77 22.63 36.74 10.67
C LEU A 77 23.49 37.58 11.61
N ASN A 78 22.87 38.36 12.52
CA ASN A 78 23.59 39.18 13.49
C ASN A 78 24.17 38.33 14.63
N SER A 79 23.59 37.16 14.91
CA SER A 79 24.09 36.25 15.94
C SER A 79 25.33 35.45 15.50
N ILE A 80 25.66 35.44 14.20
CA ILE A 80 26.82 34.72 13.65
C ILE A 80 28.05 35.63 13.76
N GLN A 81 29.14 35.18 14.35
CA GLN A 81 30.36 36.00 14.48
C GLN A 81 31.22 35.94 13.21
N ASP A 82 31.39 34.75 12.64
CA ASP A 82 32.20 34.51 11.44
C ASP A 82 31.54 35.10 10.18
N ALA A 83 32.28 35.94 9.45
CA ALA A 83 31.80 36.59 8.23
C ALA A 83 31.56 35.61 7.07
N ASN A 84 32.37 34.56 6.93
CA ASN A 84 32.22 33.55 5.89
C ASN A 84 30.98 32.69 6.13
N ILE A 85 30.76 32.27 7.38
CA ILE A 85 29.56 31.50 7.76
C ILE A 85 28.31 32.35 7.55
N ARG A 86 28.35 33.63 7.93
CA ARG A 86 27.23 34.56 7.72
C ARG A 86 26.88 34.72 6.24
N ALA A 87 27.89 34.88 5.38
CA ALA A 87 27.68 35.00 3.93
C ALA A 87 27.09 33.71 3.34
N TYR A 88 27.53 32.54 3.81
CA TYR A 88 26.97 31.25 3.43
C TYR A 88 25.51 31.09 3.84
N VAL A 89 25.17 31.39 5.11
CA VAL A 89 23.76 31.32 5.56
C VAL A 89 22.89 32.28 4.76
N GLN A 90 23.37 33.49 4.47
CA GLN A 90 22.66 34.46 3.65
C GLN A 90 22.43 33.98 2.21
N SER A 91 23.40 33.27 1.61
CA SER A 91 23.24 32.71 0.27
C SER A 91 22.23 31.55 0.26
N GLU A 92 22.25 30.69 1.29
CA GLU A 92 21.26 29.63 1.47
C GLU A 92 19.85 30.18 1.69
N GLN A 93 19.68 31.24 2.48
CA GLN A 93 18.38 31.93 2.62
C GLN A 93 17.83 32.38 1.27
N LYS A 94 18.65 33.04 0.45
CA LYS A 94 18.27 33.47 -0.90
C LYS A 94 17.92 32.28 -1.81
N ARG A 95 18.72 31.20 -1.76
CA ARG A 95 18.49 29.98 -2.55
C ARG A 95 17.14 29.33 -2.19
N ILE A 96 16.83 29.22 -0.90
CA ILE A 96 15.58 28.65 -0.40
C ILE A 96 14.38 29.51 -0.80
N LEU A 97 14.46 30.83 -0.66
CA LEU A 97 13.38 31.74 -1.06
C LEU A 97 13.07 31.62 -2.55
N ARG A 98 14.09 31.59 -3.42
CA ARG A 98 13.91 31.37 -4.87
C ARG A 98 13.22 30.05 -5.16
N LYS A 99 13.74 28.95 -4.60
CA LYS A 99 13.15 27.62 -4.75
C LYS A 99 11.67 27.58 -4.36
N ARG A 100 11.26 28.31 -3.31
CA ARG A 100 9.85 28.38 -2.88
C ARG A 100 8.96 29.20 -3.80
N VAL A 101 9.52 30.21 -4.46
CA VAL A 101 8.82 30.96 -5.53
C VAL A 101 8.62 30.04 -6.73
N ASP A 102 9.68 29.35 -7.18
CA ASP A 102 9.63 28.44 -8.32
C ASP A 102 8.66 27.25 -8.09
N GLN A 103 8.52 26.79 -6.84
CA GLN A 103 7.54 25.75 -6.48
C GLN A 103 6.10 26.25 -6.36
N LYS A 104 5.89 27.57 -6.22
CA LYS A 104 4.56 28.19 -6.14
C LYS A 104 4.02 28.60 -7.51
N GLU A 105 4.87 28.83 -8.50
CA GLU A 105 4.45 28.99 -9.88
C GLU A 105 3.81 27.67 -10.35
N PRO A 106 2.50 27.67 -10.66
CA PRO A 106 1.86 26.46 -11.13
C PRO A 106 2.51 26.09 -12.47
N SER A 107 2.89 24.83 -12.61
CA SER A 107 3.01 24.15 -13.89
C SER A 107 1.65 24.18 -14.60
N ALA A 108 1.27 25.35 -15.12
CA ALA A 108 0.18 25.55 -16.06
C ALA A 108 0.62 25.01 -17.41
N SER A 109 0.72 23.69 -17.51
CA SER A 109 0.87 22.95 -18.78
C SER A 109 0.52 21.48 -18.51
N THR A 110 -0.74 21.21 -18.17
CA THR A 110 -1.34 19.91 -18.52
C THR A 110 -2.20 20.15 -19.74
N SER A 111 -1.58 20.15 -20.92
CA SER A 111 -2.32 19.89 -22.17
C SER A 111 -2.70 18.41 -22.15
N ILE A 112 -3.95 18.14 -21.79
CA ILE A 112 -4.62 16.88 -22.14
C ILE A 112 -5.19 17.13 -23.54
N GLU A 113 -4.48 16.67 -24.57
CA GLU A 113 -5.09 16.50 -25.90
C GLU A 113 -5.94 15.23 -25.91
N GLN A 114 -7.00 15.33 -26.72
CA GLN A 114 -8.21 14.50 -26.81
C GLN A 114 -7.98 13.08 -27.31
#